data_AF-A0A9E3LQV2-F1
#
_entry.id   AF-A0A9E3LQV2-F1
#
_cell.length_a   1.000
_cell.length_b   1.000
_cell.length_c   1.000
_cell.angle_alpha   90.00
_cell.angle_beta   90.00
_cell.angle_gamma   90.00
#
_symmetry.space_group_name_H-M   'P 1'
#
loop_
_entity.id
_entity.type
_entity.pdbx_description
1 polymer ?
#
loop_
_entity_poly.entity_id
_entity_poly.type
_entity_poly.pdbx_seq_one_letter_code
_entity_poly.pdbx_strand_id
1 'polypeptide(L)'
;VAALLDPETPVPGVTAGTILPALAAIAVPTKQGGGAMAPEDCALTAGWGHAGKGGAVMPGRGRMVTRPYAPDEAATAAEAAVLGPRTHDVFLNAAAYWRNVPEQVWDFTIGGYQVLKKFLSYRERPLLGRPLAAGEVRYVREIARRLAALRLMAPELDANYRACAAAHRPLPILR
;
A
#
# COMPACT_ATOMS: atom_id res chain seq x y z
N VAL A 1 -1.53 -16.90 -4.44
CA VAL A 1 -1.80 -16.15 -3.19
C VAL A 1 -0.60 -16.15 -2.24
N ALA A 2 -0.03 -17.30 -1.86
CA ALA A 2 1.06 -17.36 -0.85
C ALA A 2 2.22 -16.38 -1.11
N ALA A 3 2.73 -16.30 -2.35
CA ALA A 3 3.81 -15.37 -2.70
C ALA A 3 3.45 -13.87 -2.54
N LEU A 4 2.16 -13.50 -2.55
CA LEU A 4 1.72 -12.13 -2.29
C LEU A 4 1.81 -11.77 -0.80
N LEU A 5 1.69 -12.76 0.09
CA LEU A 5 1.73 -12.60 1.54
C LEU A 5 3.16 -12.60 2.09
N ASP A 6 4.13 -13.06 1.31
CA ASP A 6 5.55 -12.92 1.62
C ASP A 6 6.08 -11.61 1.02
N PRO A 7 6.40 -10.59 1.85
CA PRO A 7 6.91 -9.31 1.35
C PRO A 7 8.30 -9.41 0.73
N GLU A 8 9.10 -10.41 1.10
CA GLU A 8 10.51 -10.55 0.69
C GLU A 8 10.67 -11.27 -0.66
N THR A 9 9.63 -12.01 -1.10
CA THR A 9 9.68 -12.76 -2.37
C THR A 9 9.18 -11.91 -3.53
N PRO A 10 10.00 -11.56 -4.55
CA PRO A 10 9.52 -10.86 -5.73
C PRO A 10 8.43 -11.66 -6.47
N VAL A 11 7.37 -10.98 -6.92
CA VAL A 11 6.22 -11.61 -7.57
C VAL A 11 6.12 -11.10 -9.01
N PRO A 12 6.33 -11.97 -10.02
CA PRO A 12 6.15 -11.62 -11.42
C PRO A 12 4.76 -11.00 -11.68
N GLY A 13 4.71 -9.90 -12.42
CA GLY A 13 3.45 -9.19 -12.70
C GLY A 13 2.99 -8.23 -11.60
N VAL A 14 3.56 -8.28 -10.40
CA VAL A 14 3.12 -7.46 -9.25
C VAL A 14 4.26 -6.59 -8.73
N THR A 15 5.40 -7.18 -8.38
CA THR A 15 6.58 -6.47 -7.86
C THR A 15 7.82 -6.67 -8.73
N ALA A 16 7.83 -7.65 -9.63
CA ALA A 16 8.95 -7.96 -10.51
C ALA A 16 8.51 -8.25 -11.97
N GLY A 17 9.48 -8.17 -12.89
CA GLY A 17 9.24 -8.37 -14.32
C GLY A 17 8.31 -7.31 -14.91
N THR A 18 7.57 -7.70 -15.95
CA THR A 18 6.54 -6.83 -16.55
C THR A 18 5.35 -6.73 -15.62
N ILE A 19 5.20 -5.57 -14.97
CA ILE A 19 4.09 -5.30 -14.04
C ILE A 19 2.78 -5.23 -14.80
N LEU A 20 1.73 -5.85 -14.27
CA LEU A 20 0.39 -5.81 -14.85
C LEU A 20 -0.09 -4.35 -14.97
N PRO A 21 -0.77 -3.97 -16.07
CA PRO A 21 -1.23 -2.60 -16.29
C PRO A 21 -2.02 -2.01 -15.12
N ALA A 22 -2.93 -2.80 -14.54
CA ALA A 22 -3.75 -2.43 -13.37
C ALA A 22 -2.93 -2.05 -12.12
N LEU A 23 -1.69 -2.52 -12.02
CA LEU A 23 -0.81 -2.32 -10.86
C LEU A 23 0.32 -1.33 -11.15
N ALA A 24 0.64 -1.11 -12.42
CA ALA A 24 1.79 -0.31 -12.84
C ALA A 24 1.70 1.13 -12.32
N ALA A 25 0.52 1.73 -12.36
CA ALA A 25 0.26 3.10 -11.92
C ALA A 25 0.09 3.26 -10.39
N ILE A 26 0.09 2.18 -9.61
CA ILE A 26 -0.15 2.25 -8.16
C ILE A 26 1.11 2.69 -7.42
N ALA A 27 0.94 3.66 -6.51
CA ALA A 27 1.96 4.18 -5.60
C ALA A 27 3.25 4.59 -6.31
N VAL A 28 3.14 5.32 -7.42
CA VAL A 28 4.31 5.79 -8.19
C VAL A 28 4.99 6.94 -7.45
N PRO A 29 6.26 6.81 -7.04
CA PRO A 29 6.98 7.90 -6.40
C PRO A 29 7.11 9.09 -7.37
N THR A 30 6.65 10.25 -6.94
CA THR A 30 6.46 11.44 -7.79
C THR A 30 7.01 12.66 -7.08
N LYS A 31 7.78 13.47 -7.82
CA LYS A 31 8.25 14.80 -7.40
C LYS A 31 7.32 15.87 -7.95
N GLN A 32 6.94 16.84 -7.13
CA GLN A 32 6.20 18.01 -7.55
C GLN A 32 7.03 18.81 -8.56
N GLY A 33 6.43 19.16 -9.70
CA GLY A 33 7.13 19.78 -10.82
C GLY A 33 7.87 18.78 -11.74
N GLY A 34 7.82 17.48 -11.45
CA GLY A 34 8.42 16.43 -12.26
C GLY A 34 9.91 16.18 -11.98
N GLY A 35 10.52 15.32 -12.79
CA GLY A 35 11.92 14.92 -12.65
C GLY A 35 12.15 13.78 -11.66
N ALA A 36 13.41 13.34 -11.58
CA ALA A 36 13.81 12.29 -10.65
C ALA A 36 13.89 12.82 -9.21
N MET A 37 13.50 11.99 -8.25
CA MET A 37 13.69 12.29 -6.83
C MET A 37 15.16 12.12 -6.44
N ALA A 38 15.75 13.17 -5.88
CA ALA A 38 17.02 13.11 -5.20
C ALA A 38 16.86 12.48 -3.80
N PRO A 39 17.92 11.98 -3.17
CA PRO A 39 17.84 11.38 -1.84
C PRO A 39 17.17 12.26 -0.78
N GLU A 40 17.38 13.58 -0.82
CA GLU A 40 16.75 14.51 0.14
C GLU A 40 15.25 14.69 -0.12
N ASP A 41 14.78 14.52 -1.36
CA ASP A 41 13.34 14.51 -1.67
C ASP A 41 12.63 13.32 -0.99
N CYS A 42 13.37 12.29 -0.59
CA CYS A 42 12.85 11.11 0.10
C CYS A 42 12.78 11.28 1.64
N ALA A 43 13.05 12.48 2.16
CA ALA A 43 12.89 12.78 3.57
C ALA A 43 11.42 12.73 3.98
N LEU A 44 11.07 11.79 4.87
CA LEU A 44 9.73 11.72 5.43
C LEU A 44 9.58 12.80 6.51
N THR A 45 8.77 13.81 6.22
CA THR A 45 8.49 14.96 7.10
C THR A 45 7.02 15.38 7.06
N ALA A 46 6.15 14.49 6.55
CA ALA A 46 4.73 14.74 6.37
C ALA A 46 3.89 14.50 7.64
N GLY A 47 4.51 14.06 8.74
CA GLY A 47 3.86 13.92 10.04
C GLY A 47 3.11 12.60 10.24
N TRP A 48 3.63 11.50 9.70
CA TRP A 48 3.10 10.14 9.84
C TRP A 48 3.32 9.53 11.23
N GLY A 49 4.30 10.03 11.98
CA GLY A 49 4.57 9.62 13.35
C GLY A 49 5.52 10.57 14.08
N HIS A 50 5.60 10.45 15.39
CA HIS A 50 6.51 11.26 16.20
C HIS A 50 6.87 10.54 17.50
N ALA A 51 7.93 11.01 18.15
CA ALA A 51 8.33 10.50 19.45
C ALA A 51 7.26 10.82 20.49
N GLY A 52 6.92 9.83 21.30
CA GLY A 52 6.08 9.93 22.48
C GLY A 52 6.92 9.79 23.76
N LYS A 53 6.24 9.71 24.90
CA LYS A 53 6.91 9.49 26.19
C LYS A 53 7.55 8.10 26.23
N GLY A 54 8.71 7.99 26.88
CA GLY A 54 9.40 6.72 27.10
C GLY A 54 9.92 6.03 25.82
N GLY A 55 10.18 6.80 24.75
CA GLY A 55 10.68 6.25 23.48
C GLY A 55 9.61 5.58 22.61
N ALA A 56 8.34 5.63 23.00
CA ALA A 56 7.25 5.15 22.17
C ALA A 56 7.13 5.97 20.88
N VAL A 57 6.75 5.33 19.78
CA VAL A 57 6.39 6.02 18.53
C VAL A 57 4.88 6.17 18.47
N MET A 58 4.40 7.41 18.38
CA MET A 58 2.99 7.74 18.29
C MET A 58 2.58 7.93 16.83
N PRO A 59 1.43 7.38 16.39
CA PRO A 59 0.95 7.56 15.03
C PRO A 59 0.50 9.01 14.81
N GLY A 60 0.95 9.61 13.71
CA GLY A 60 0.52 10.92 13.27
C GLY A 60 -0.62 10.85 12.24
N ARG A 61 -1.13 12.03 11.88
CA ARG A 61 -2.15 12.15 10.81
C ARG A 61 -1.54 11.93 9.42
N GLY A 62 -0.32 12.41 9.22
CA GLY A 62 0.32 12.50 7.92
C GLY A 62 -0.31 13.55 7.01
N ARG A 63 0.22 13.65 5.79
CA ARG A 63 -0.34 14.46 4.70
C ARG A 63 -0.74 13.56 3.54
N MET A 64 -2.00 13.65 3.17
CA MET A 64 -2.58 12.90 2.07
C MET A 64 -3.61 13.76 1.35
N VAL A 65 -3.66 13.66 0.02
CA VAL A 65 -4.71 14.28 -0.80
C VAL A 65 -5.57 13.18 -1.39
N THR A 66 -6.88 13.25 -1.17
CA THR A 66 -7.85 12.32 -1.79
C THR A 66 -8.42 12.97 -3.03
N ARG A 67 -8.43 12.24 -4.15
CA ARG A 67 -8.89 12.75 -5.44
C ARG A 67 -9.44 11.61 -6.32
N PRO A 68 -10.21 11.93 -7.37
CA PRO A 68 -10.51 10.96 -8.41
C PRO A 68 -9.25 10.41 -9.08
N TYR A 69 -9.37 9.23 -9.68
CA TYR A 69 -8.32 8.69 -10.55
C TYR A 69 -8.11 9.61 -11.76
N ALA A 70 -6.86 9.85 -12.10
CA ALA A 70 -6.51 10.53 -13.34
C ALA A 70 -6.68 9.56 -14.55
N PRO A 71 -6.84 10.07 -15.78
CA PRO A 71 -7.03 9.22 -16.96
C PRO A 71 -5.90 8.20 -17.18
N ASP A 72 -4.66 8.54 -16.81
CA ASP A 72 -3.46 7.68 -16.89
C ASP A 72 -3.35 6.66 -15.74
N GLU A 73 -4.23 6.75 -14.75
CA GLU A 73 -4.27 5.89 -13.56
C GLU A 73 -5.54 5.04 -13.49
N ALA A 74 -6.51 5.33 -14.35
CA ALA A 74 -7.87 4.87 -14.22
C ALA A 74 -7.91 3.35 -14.31
N ALA A 75 -8.13 2.75 -13.14
CA ALA A 75 -8.60 1.39 -13.05
C ALA A 75 -9.94 1.31 -13.80
N THR A 76 -10.18 0.20 -14.50
CA THR A 76 -11.49 -0.07 -15.11
C THR A 76 -12.59 0.06 -14.05
N ALA A 77 -13.84 0.28 -14.46
CA ALA A 77 -14.96 0.38 -13.51
C ALA A 77 -15.05 -0.84 -12.57
N ALA A 78 -14.69 -2.03 -13.06
CA ALA A 78 -14.62 -3.25 -12.27
C ALA A 78 -13.51 -3.23 -11.22
N GLU A 79 -12.32 -2.75 -11.59
CA GLU A 79 -11.19 -2.62 -10.65
C GLU A 79 -11.47 -1.53 -9.60
N ALA A 80 -12.04 -0.38 -9.99
CA ALA A 80 -12.43 0.69 -9.07
C ALA A 80 -13.50 0.23 -8.08
N ALA A 81 -14.41 -0.67 -8.46
CA ALA A 81 -15.39 -1.24 -7.54
C ALA A 81 -14.72 -2.01 -6.38
N VAL A 82 -13.51 -2.53 -6.59
CA VAL A 82 -12.77 -3.34 -5.62
C VAL A 82 -11.68 -2.53 -4.91
N LEU A 83 -11.03 -1.62 -5.62
CA LEU A 83 -9.93 -0.78 -5.13
C LEU A 83 -10.41 0.54 -4.49
N GLY A 84 -11.68 0.89 -4.67
CA GLY A 84 -12.30 2.11 -4.17
C GLY A 84 -12.57 3.13 -5.28
N PRO A 85 -13.55 4.02 -5.11
CA PRO A 85 -13.92 5.02 -6.11
C PRO A 85 -12.91 6.17 -6.25
N ARG A 86 -12.02 6.35 -5.27
CA ARG A 86 -11.00 7.40 -5.27
C ARG A 86 -9.63 6.83 -4.93
N THR A 87 -8.63 7.69 -5.08
CA THR A 87 -7.24 7.39 -4.80
C THR A 87 -6.61 8.50 -3.96
N HIS A 88 -5.46 8.18 -3.38
CA HIS A 88 -4.70 9.05 -2.52
C HIS A 88 -3.32 9.36 -3.09
N ASP A 89 -2.93 10.62 -3.02
CA ASP A 89 -1.53 11.01 -3.09
C ASP A 89 -0.97 11.09 -1.66
N VAL A 90 -0.06 10.19 -1.31
CA VAL A 90 0.48 10.00 0.04
C VAL A 90 1.83 10.70 0.12
N PHE A 91 1.92 11.79 0.87
CA PHE A 91 3.10 12.66 0.83
C PHE A 91 4.25 12.13 1.69
N LEU A 92 5.46 12.23 1.15
CA LEU A 92 6.69 12.11 1.94
C LEU A 92 6.97 13.44 2.64
N ASN A 93 6.83 14.55 1.90
CA ASN A 93 7.07 15.92 2.36
C ASN A 93 6.32 16.90 1.44
N ALA A 94 6.69 18.19 1.40
CA ALA A 94 6.01 19.15 0.53
C ALA A 94 6.27 18.94 -0.97
N ALA A 95 7.40 18.35 -1.35
CA ALA A 95 7.87 18.23 -2.72
C ALA A 95 7.75 16.83 -3.31
N ALA A 96 7.51 15.79 -2.51
CA ALA A 96 7.45 14.40 -2.97
C ALA A 96 6.30 13.60 -2.34
N TYR A 97 5.72 12.69 -3.12
CA TYR A 97 4.61 11.83 -2.71
C TYR A 97 4.58 10.52 -3.51
N TRP A 98 3.93 9.49 -2.97
CA TRP A 98 3.47 8.37 -3.78
C TRP A 98 2.13 8.73 -4.40
N ARG A 99 2.11 8.80 -5.74
CA ARG A 99 0.93 9.07 -6.54
C ARG A 99 0.08 7.82 -6.65
N ASN A 100 -1.25 7.99 -6.61
CA ASN A 100 -2.23 6.95 -6.90
C ASN A 100 -2.15 5.72 -5.95
N VAL A 101 -2.44 5.92 -4.67
CA VAL A 101 -2.69 4.85 -3.71
C VAL A 101 -4.20 4.67 -3.53
N PRO A 102 -4.84 3.62 -4.09
CA PRO A 102 -6.28 3.43 -3.98
C PRO A 102 -6.79 3.43 -2.53
N GLU A 103 -8.01 3.92 -2.30
CA GLU A 103 -8.62 3.98 -0.96
C GLU A 103 -8.58 2.62 -0.25
N GLN A 104 -8.99 1.55 -0.93
CA GLN A 104 -9.05 0.22 -0.32
C GLN A 104 -7.68 -0.44 -0.13
N VAL A 105 -6.63 0.12 -0.73
CA VAL A 105 -5.23 -0.27 -0.49
C VAL A 105 -4.67 0.46 0.72
N TRP A 106 -4.97 1.76 0.85
CA TRP A 106 -4.57 2.57 2.00
C TRP A 106 -5.26 2.13 3.29
N ASP A 107 -6.56 1.85 3.22
CA ASP A 107 -7.39 1.43 4.34
C ASP A 107 -7.21 -0.04 4.72
N PHE A 108 -6.39 -0.79 3.97
CA PHE A 108 -6.15 -2.20 4.26
C PHE A 108 -5.45 -2.36 5.62
N THR A 109 -6.07 -3.12 6.53
CA THR A 109 -5.56 -3.34 7.88
C THR A 109 -5.21 -4.79 8.16
N ILE A 110 -4.13 -5.01 8.92
CA ILE A 110 -3.79 -6.30 9.54
C ILE A 110 -3.63 -6.07 11.04
N GLY A 111 -4.33 -6.87 11.86
CA GLY A 111 -4.29 -6.72 13.32
C GLY A 111 -4.75 -5.34 13.82
N GLY A 112 -5.66 -4.69 13.11
CA GLY A 112 -6.17 -3.34 13.44
C GLY A 112 -5.29 -2.17 12.98
N TYR A 113 -4.18 -2.43 12.29
CA TYR A 113 -3.29 -1.37 11.80
C TYR A 113 -3.31 -1.26 10.28
N GLN A 114 -3.48 -0.04 9.77
CA GLN A 114 -3.27 0.29 8.35
C GLN A 114 -1.82 -0.01 7.96
N VAL A 115 -1.62 -0.94 7.02
CA VAL A 115 -0.30 -1.51 6.71
C VAL A 115 0.69 -0.44 6.28
N LEU A 116 0.32 0.39 5.29
CA LEU A 116 1.20 1.42 4.73
C LEU A 116 1.46 2.54 5.76
N LYS A 117 0.41 3.03 6.43
CA LYS A 117 0.55 4.08 7.44
C LYS A 117 1.46 3.66 8.60
N LYS A 118 1.33 2.42 9.06
CA LYS A 118 2.18 1.86 10.13
C LYS A 118 3.65 1.81 9.72
N PHE A 119 3.95 1.46 8.48
CA PHE A 119 5.34 1.48 7.98
C PHE A 119 5.93 2.91 8.02
N LEU A 120 5.14 3.91 7.64
CA LEU A 120 5.54 5.32 7.61
C LEU A 120 5.72 5.91 9.01
N SER A 121 4.92 5.51 9.99
CA SER A 121 4.94 6.12 11.33
C SER A 121 6.28 6.00 12.06
N TYR A 122 7.09 4.99 11.75
CA TYR A 122 8.43 4.79 12.35
C TYR A 122 9.57 5.44 11.56
N ARG A 123 9.27 6.05 10.41
CA ARG A 123 10.28 6.47 9.44
C ARG A 123 10.32 7.97 9.17
N GLU A 124 9.61 8.75 9.97
CA GLU A 124 9.75 10.20 9.98
C GLU A 124 11.22 10.57 10.26
N ARG A 125 11.76 11.57 9.55
CA ARG A 125 13.19 11.93 9.62
C ARG A 125 13.66 12.20 11.06
N PRO A 126 12.88 12.85 11.96
CA PRO A 126 13.26 12.99 13.36
C PRO A 126 13.35 11.67 14.14
N LEU A 127 12.66 10.61 13.70
CA LEU A 127 12.72 9.26 14.30
C LEU A 127 13.81 8.40 13.66
N LEU A 128 13.92 8.43 12.33
CA LEU A 128 14.82 7.58 11.55
C LEU A 128 16.25 8.14 11.47
N GLY A 129 16.42 9.46 11.65
CA GLY A 129 17.70 10.16 11.57
C GLY A 129 18.22 10.40 10.14
N ARG A 130 17.50 9.94 9.12
CA ARG A 130 17.89 10.06 7.70
C ARG A 130 16.67 10.07 6.76
N PRO A 131 16.82 10.51 5.50
CA PRO A 131 15.84 10.24 4.45
C PRO A 131 15.62 8.74 4.21
N LEU A 132 14.50 8.38 3.58
CA LEU A 132 14.27 7.01 3.13
C LEU A 132 15.29 6.62 2.05
N ALA A 133 15.79 5.39 2.12
CA ALA A 133 16.58 4.83 1.04
C ALA A 133 15.69 4.57 -0.19
N ALA A 134 16.27 4.57 -1.40
CA ALA A 134 15.52 4.26 -2.62
C ALA A 134 14.80 2.89 -2.56
N GLY A 135 15.42 1.92 -1.88
CA GLY A 135 14.80 0.62 -1.61
C GLY A 135 13.55 0.72 -0.73
N GLU A 136 13.54 1.57 0.30
CA GLU A 136 12.37 1.78 1.18
C GLU A 136 11.24 2.51 0.45
N VAL A 137 11.58 3.46 -0.41
CA VAL A 137 10.61 4.15 -1.27
C VAL A 137 9.94 3.17 -2.25
N ARG A 138 10.76 2.31 -2.86
CA ARG A 138 10.28 1.24 -3.73
C ARG A 138 9.45 0.20 -2.97
N TYR A 139 9.85 -0.15 -1.76
CA TYR A 139 9.16 -1.13 -0.92
C TYR A 139 7.71 -0.71 -0.63
N VAL A 140 7.46 0.57 -0.31
CA VAL A 140 6.08 1.08 -0.12
C VAL A 140 5.21 0.83 -1.36
N ARG A 141 5.76 1.08 -2.56
CA ARG A 141 5.08 0.80 -3.83
C ARG A 141 4.80 -0.69 -4.01
N GLU A 142 5.78 -1.53 -3.71
CA GLU A 142 5.65 -2.99 -3.84
C GLU A 142 4.57 -3.54 -2.89
N ILE A 143 4.52 -3.07 -1.64
CA ILE A 143 3.45 -3.43 -0.70
C ILE A 143 2.10 -2.94 -1.20
N ALA A 144 1.98 -1.70 -1.67
CA ALA A 144 0.73 -1.18 -2.22
C ALA A 144 0.22 -2.03 -3.40
N ARG A 145 1.11 -2.46 -4.31
CA ARG A 145 0.76 -3.34 -5.43
C ARG A 145 0.35 -4.73 -4.98
N ARG A 146 0.99 -5.30 -3.95
CA ARG A 146 0.57 -6.59 -3.37
C ARG A 146 -0.83 -6.51 -2.78
N LEU A 147 -1.09 -5.47 -2.00
CA LEU A 147 -2.41 -5.23 -1.41
C LEU A 147 -3.46 -5.05 -2.50
N ALA A 148 -3.17 -4.28 -3.55
CA ALA A 148 -4.04 -4.13 -4.70
C ALA A 148 -4.31 -5.46 -5.41
N ALA A 149 -3.28 -6.26 -5.68
CA ALA A 149 -3.42 -7.58 -6.29
C ALA A 149 -4.30 -8.51 -5.43
N LEU A 150 -4.10 -8.53 -4.11
CA LEU A 150 -4.94 -9.30 -3.19
C LEU A 150 -6.41 -8.84 -3.25
N ARG A 151 -6.65 -7.52 -3.29
CA ARG A 151 -8.00 -6.98 -3.40
C ARG A 151 -8.64 -7.37 -4.73
N LEU A 152 -7.95 -7.21 -5.85
CA LEU A 152 -8.44 -7.60 -7.17
C LEU A 152 -8.78 -9.10 -7.27
N MET A 153 -8.04 -9.96 -6.57
CA MET A 153 -8.34 -11.39 -6.48
C MET A 153 -9.49 -11.72 -5.51
N ALA A 154 -9.91 -10.79 -4.65
CA ALA A 154 -10.86 -11.07 -3.56
C ALA A 154 -12.17 -11.72 -4.03
N PRO A 155 -12.83 -11.29 -5.12
CA PRO A 155 -14.07 -11.93 -5.57
C PRO A 155 -13.90 -13.42 -5.89
N GLU A 156 -12.79 -13.80 -6.51
CA GLU A 156 -12.47 -15.20 -6.82
C GLU A 156 -12.09 -15.99 -5.57
N LEU A 157 -11.34 -15.37 -4.65
CA LEU A 157 -10.99 -15.98 -3.37
C LEU A 157 -12.23 -16.23 -2.50
N ASP A 158 -13.18 -15.30 -2.46
CA ASP A 158 -14.44 -15.44 -1.74
C ASP A 158 -15.33 -16.51 -2.36
N ALA A 159 -15.35 -16.62 -3.69
CA ALA A 159 -16.05 -17.70 -4.39
C ALA A 159 -15.43 -19.06 -4.07
N ASN A 160 -14.09 -19.16 -4.11
CA ASN A 160 -13.36 -20.38 -3.76
C ASN A 160 -13.61 -20.79 -2.31
N TYR A 161 -13.52 -19.84 -1.37
CA TYR A 161 -13.78 -20.08 0.04
C TYR A 161 -15.19 -20.62 0.26
N ARG A 162 -16.21 -20.00 -0.33
CA ARG A 162 -17.60 -20.45 -0.22
C ARG A 162 -17.82 -21.84 -0.80
N ALA A 163 -17.18 -22.17 -1.92
CA ALA A 163 -17.25 -23.50 -2.51
C ALA A 163 -16.64 -24.57 -1.58
N CYS A 164 -15.46 -24.30 -1.02
CA CYS A 164 -14.82 -25.18 -0.04
C CYS A 164 -15.65 -25.32 1.25
N ALA A 165 -16.20 -24.22 1.74
CA ALA A 165 -17.08 -24.22 2.91
C ALA A 165 -18.39 -24.98 2.65
N ALA A 166 -18.94 -24.97 1.43
CA ALA A 166 -20.12 -25.78 1.11
C ALA A 166 -19.79 -27.28 0.98
N ALA A 167 -18.59 -27.61 0.51
CA ALA A 167 -18.14 -28.99 0.29
C ALA A 167 -17.48 -29.64 1.52
N HIS A 168 -17.35 -28.92 2.65
CA HIS A 168 -16.66 -29.45 3.82
C HIS A 168 -17.39 -30.67 4.41
N ARG A 169 -16.63 -31.66 4.86
CA ARG A 169 -17.17 -32.78 5.64
C ARG A 169 -17.12 -32.40 7.13
N PRO A 170 -18.24 -32.35 7.85
CA PRO A 170 -18.23 -32.06 9.27
C PRO A 170 -17.47 -33.15 10.03
N LEU A 171 -16.63 -32.74 10.98
CA LEU A 171 -15.98 -33.68 11.89
C LEU A 171 -17.04 -34.31 12.81
N PRO A 172 -17.05 -35.64 13.00
CA PRO A 172 -17.96 -36.26 13.94
C PRO A 172 -17.64 -35.76 15.35
N ILE A 173 -18.66 -35.25 16.05
CA ILE A 173 -18.54 -34.88 17.45
C ILE A 173 -18.40 -36.19 18.23
N LEU A 174 -17.23 -36.46 18.80
CA LEU A 174 -17.04 -37.54 19.77
C LEU A 174 -17.86 -37.17 21.02
N ARG A 175 -18.89 -37.98 21.29
CA ARG A 175 -19.68 -37.91 22.52
C ARG A 175 -19.02 -38.74 23.62
#